data_AF-A0A2V9PUJ6-F1
#
_entry.id   AF-A0A2V9PUJ6-F1
#
_cell.length_a   1.000
_cell.length_b   1.000
_cell.length_c   1.000
_cell.angle_alpha   90.00
_cell.angle_beta   90.00
_cell.angle_gamma   90.00
#
_symmetry.space_group_name_H-M   'P 1'
#
loop_
_entity.id
_entity.type
_entity.pdbx_description
1 polymer ?
#
loop_
_entity_poly.entity_id
_entity_poly.type
_entity_poly.pdbx_seq_one_letter_code
_entity_poly.pdbx_strand_id
1 'polypeptide(L)'
;MRNEFYAGWITNNGSRIKGTHDPLISEELFARVQAKLNRGTPHKQVNADFPLRGFVRCAGCGTKLTAGMAKGRTERYARYWCWQKGCAHPIGISRDELEAQF
;
A
#
# COMPACT_ATOMS: atom_id res chain seq x y z
N MET A 1 -9.93 6.77 10.60
CA MET A 1 -10.66 7.81 11.34
C MET A 1 -9.84 9.07 11.33
N ARG A 2 -10.23 10.11 10.57
CA ARG A 2 -9.46 11.37 10.45
C ARG A 2 -10.24 12.61 10.89
N ASN A 3 -11.52 12.47 11.19
CA ASN A 3 -12.38 13.59 11.55
C ASN A 3 -12.20 13.93 13.05
N GLU A 4 -11.78 15.16 13.34
CA GLU A 4 -11.56 15.66 14.70
C GLU A 4 -12.86 15.94 15.47
N PHE A 5 -14.02 15.91 14.77
CA PHE A 5 -15.34 16.04 15.37
C PHE A 5 -15.57 15.06 16.53
N TYR A 6 -15.08 13.82 16.41
CA TYR A 6 -15.22 12.81 17.47
C TYR A 6 -14.48 13.16 18.77
N ALA A 7 -13.47 14.04 18.69
CA ALA A 7 -12.73 14.55 19.84
C ALA A 7 -13.22 15.93 20.30
N GLY A 8 -14.38 16.39 19.81
CA GLY A 8 -14.96 17.67 20.22
C GLY A 8 -14.48 18.88 19.43
N TRP A 9 -13.79 18.69 18.30
CA TRP A 9 -13.20 19.79 17.52
C TRP A 9 -13.95 20.01 16.21
N ILE A 10 -14.15 21.29 15.84
CA ILE A 10 -14.74 21.71 14.59
C ILE A 10 -13.69 22.51 13.82
N THR A 11 -13.41 22.10 12.59
CA THR A 11 -12.48 22.79 11.69
C THR A 11 -13.26 23.55 10.62
N ASN A 12 -13.10 24.87 10.58
CA ASN A 12 -13.69 25.73 9.55
C ASN A 12 -12.60 26.61 8.94
N ASN A 13 -12.38 26.46 7.63
CA ASN A 13 -11.45 27.28 6.83
C ASN A 13 -10.04 27.46 7.45
N GLY A 14 -9.52 26.40 8.09
CA GLY A 14 -8.20 26.40 8.76
C GLY A 14 -8.24 26.77 10.25
N SER A 15 -9.34 27.31 10.75
CA SER A 15 -9.54 27.59 12.18
C SER A 15 -10.06 26.34 12.91
N ARG A 16 -9.35 25.92 13.95
CA ARG A 16 -9.72 24.80 14.83
C ARG A 16 -10.40 25.37 16.08
N ILE A 17 -11.68 25.05 16.28
CA ILE A 17 -12.51 25.57 17.37
C ILE A 17 -13.04 24.41 18.19
N LYS A 18 -13.12 24.58 19.51
CA LYS A 18 -13.75 23.59 20.40
C LYS A 18 -15.26 23.67 20.25
N GLY A 19 -15.87 22.57 19.81
CA GLY A 19 -17.31 22.44 19.66
C GLY A 19 -18.02 22.36 21.01
N THR A 20 -19.32 22.69 20.99
CA THR A 20 -20.19 22.64 22.18
C THR A 20 -20.75 21.23 22.43
N HIS A 21 -20.58 20.30 21.49
CA HIS A 21 -21.07 18.93 21.62
C HIS A 21 -20.21 18.09 22.55
N ASP A 22 -20.81 17.06 23.13
CA ASP A 22 -20.09 16.09 23.97
C ASP A 22 -19.15 15.23 23.09
N PRO A 23 -17.84 15.19 23.37
CA PRO A 23 -16.89 14.40 22.60
C PRO A 23 -17.13 12.90 22.80
N LEU A 24 -17.26 12.17 21.69
CA LEU A 24 -17.46 10.72 21.72
C LEU A 24 -16.20 9.98 22.22
N ILE A 25 -15.02 10.53 21.99
CA ILE A 25 -13.74 9.99 22.47
C ILE A 25 -12.84 11.09 23.01
N SER A 26 -11.92 10.74 23.91
CA SER A 26 -10.95 11.69 24.43
C SER A 26 -9.95 12.16 23.36
N GLU A 27 -9.46 13.39 23.50
CA GLU A 27 -8.42 13.95 22.62
C GLU A 27 -7.15 13.09 22.63
N GLU A 28 -6.79 12.55 23.80
CA GLU A 28 -5.65 11.64 23.96
C GLU A 28 -5.82 10.35 23.14
N LEU A 29 -7.03 9.76 23.16
CA LEU A 29 -7.33 8.57 22.37
C LEU A 29 -7.29 8.88 20.87
N PHE A 30 -7.85 10.02 20.46
CA PHE A 30 -7.79 10.47 19.08
C PHE A 30 -6.35 10.67 18.61
N ALA A 31 -5.52 11.36 19.40
CA ALA A 31 -4.11 11.59 19.09
C ALA A 31 -3.32 10.28 18.93
N ARG A 32 -3.56 9.29 19.82
CA ARG A 32 -2.94 7.95 19.71
C ARG A 32 -3.32 7.23 18.42
N VAL A 33 -4.58 7.34 17.99
CA VAL A 33 -5.05 6.75 16.74
C VAL A 33 -4.46 7.47 15.53
N GLN A 34 -4.41 8.81 15.54
CA GLN A 34 -3.77 9.58 14.47
C GLN A 34 -2.29 9.22 14.33
N ALA A 35 -1.56 9.08 15.45
CA ALA A 35 -0.15 8.68 15.43
C ALA A 35 0.07 7.30 14.77
N LYS A 36 -0.87 6.35 14.96
CA LYS A 36 -0.82 5.04 14.29
C LYS A 36 -1.18 5.13 12.80
N LEU A 37 -2.18 5.93 12.44
CA LEU A 37 -2.62 6.08 11.05
C LEU A 37 -1.59 6.84 10.20
N ASN A 38 -0.97 7.89 10.74
CA ASN A 38 -0.03 8.74 10.02
C ASN A 38 1.33 8.09 9.81
N ARG A 39 1.72 7.13 10.65
CA ARG A 39 2.96 6.37 10.43
C ARG A 39 2.90 5.51 9.17
N GLY A 40 1.69 5.12 8.74
CA GLY A 40 1.48 4.12 7.70
C GLY A 40 2.10 2.80 8.11
N THR A 41 1.36 1.69 8.08
CA THR A 41 2.04 0.40 8.20
C THR A 41 2.86 0.23 6.92
N PRO A 42 4.21 0.22 6.97
CA PRO A 42 4.97 -0.09 5.76
C PRO A 42 4.53 -1.49 5.35
N HIS A 43 4.04 -1.62 4.11
CA HIS A 43 3.79 -2.95 3.55
C HIS A 43 5.08 -3.75 3.73
N LYS A 44 4.97 -5.00 4.22
CA LYS A 44 6.12 -5.92 4.22
C LYS A 44 6.65 -5.97 2.79
N GLN A 45 7.78 -5.30 2.57
CA GLN A 45 8.41 -5.18 1.25
C GLN A 45 8.95 -6.54 0.83
N VAL A 46 9.47 -7.29 1.80
CA VAL A 46 10.12 -8.58 1.59
C VAL A 46 9.10 -9.70 1.80
N ASN A 47 8.78 -10.40 0.72
CA ASN A 47 8.12 -11.69 0.77
C ASN A 47 9.18 -12.75 0.42
N ALA A 48 9.35 -13.76 1.27
CA ALA A 48 10.30 -14.86 1.03
C ALA A 48 9.99 -15.63 -0.26
N ASP A 49 8.72 -15.71 -0.66
CA ASP A 49 8.31 -16.38 -1.90
C ASP A 49 8.65 -15.58 -3.17
N PHE A 50 8.90 -14.27 -3.01
CA PHE A 50 9.17 -13.34 -4.11
C PHE A 50 10.25 -12.32 -3.72
N PRO A 51 11.51 -12.74 -3.53
CA PRO A 51 12.60 -11.89 -3.05
C PRO A 51 12.84 -10.67 -3.96
N LEU A 52 12.68 -10.81 -5.28
CA LEU A 52 12.90 -9.75 -6.25
C LEU A 52 11.74 -8.73 -6.37
N ARG A 53 10.64 -8.94 -5.65
CA ARG A 53 9.46 -8.06 -5.72
C ARG A 53 9.81 -6.67 -5.18
N GLY A 54 9.57 -5.65 -6.00
CA GLY A 54 9.86 -4.26 -5.63
C GLY A 54 11.30 -3.79 -5.88
N PHE A 55 12.19 -4.69 -6.32
CA PHE A 55 13.55 -4.39 -6.76
C PHE A 55 13.64 -4.31 -8.28
N VAL A 56 13.00 -5.25 -8.98
CA VAL A 56 13.01 -5.30 -10.46
C VAL A 56 12.02 -4.28 -11.04
N ARG A 57 12.42 -3.64 -12.14
CA ARG A 57 11.62 -2.63 -12.84
C ARG A 57 11.23 -3.12 -14.24
N CYS A 58 10.05 -2.70 -14.68
CA CYS A 58 9.57 -2.91 -16.04
C CYS A 58 10.41 -2.07 -17.02
N ALA A 59 10.97 -2.69 -18.05
CA ALA A 59 11.69 -1.98 -19.10
C ALA A 59 10.81 -1.00 -19.88
N GLY A 60 9.50 -1.29 -20.01
CA GLY A 60 8.57 -0.47 -20.79
C GLY A 60 8.08 0.80 -20.09
N CYS A 61 7.98 0.82 -18.76
CA CYS A 61 7.44 1.99 -18.03
C CYS A 61 8.23 2.38 -16.77
N GLY A 62 9.33 1.70 -16.46
CA GLY A 62 10.19 1.98 -15.30
C GLY A 62 9.56 1.71 -13.92
N THR A 63 8.28 1.34 -13.86
CA THR A 63 7.59 0.98 -12.63
C THR A 63 8.08 -0.37 -12.09
N LYS A 64 8.02 -0.53 -10.77
CA LYS A 64 8.42 -1.78 -10.11
C LYS A 64 7.50 -2.93 -10.53
N LEU A 65 8.07 -4.10 -10.78
CA LEU A 65 7.27 -5.30 -11.04
C LEU A 65 6.57 -5.77 -9.78
N THR A 66 5.34 -6.23 -9.97
CA THR A 66 4.56 -6.94 -8.95
C THR A 66 4.80 -8.44 -9.10
N ALA A 67 4.62 -9.19 -8.03
CA ALA A 67 4.78 -10.64 -8.02
C ALA A 67 3.67 -11.31 -7.22
N GLY A 68 3.33 -12.54 -7.59
CA GLY A 68 2.27 -13.31 -6.97
C GLY A 68 1.98 -14.63 -7.67
N MET A 69 1.15 -15.44 -7.03
CA MET A 69 0.67 -16.72 -7.58
C MET A 69 -0.52 -16.50 -8.50
N ALA A 70 -0.34 -16.69 -9.80
CA ALA A 70 -1.42 -16.72 -10.76
C ALA A 70 -2.13 -18.07 -10.73
N LYS A 71 -3.46 -18.06 -10.68
CA LYS A 71 -4.27 -19.29 -10.76
C LYS A 71 -4.40 -19.73 -12.21
N GLY A 72 -3.94 -20.94 -12.52
CA GLY A 72 -4.22 -21.63 -13.77
C GLY A 72 -5.43 -22.57 -13.68
N ARG A 73 -5.61 -23.40 -14.71
CA ARG A 73 -6.72 -24.39 -14.77
C ARG A 73 -6.57 -25.50 -13.73
N THR A 74 -5.34 -25.98 -13.54
CA THR A 74 -5.04 -27.12 -12.64
C THR A 74 -4.14 -26.69 -11.48
N GLU A 75 -3.21 -25.77 -11.73
CA GLU A 75 -2.15 -25.41 -10.78
C GLU A 75 -1.97 -23.89 -10.65
N ARG A 76 -1.13 -23.46 -9.70
CA ARG A 76 -0.79 -22.05 -9.48
C ARG A 76 0.65 -21.80 -9.90
N TYR A 77 0.87 -20.69 -10.61
CA TYR A 77 2.17 -20.33 -11.17
C TYR A 77 2.71 -19.05 -10.51
N ALA A 78 3.94 -19.12 -9.99
CA ALA A 78 4.63 -17.95 -9.46
C ALA A 78 5.17 -17.10 -10.62
N ARG A 79 4.81 -15.81 -10.68
CA ARG A 79 5.27 -14.92 -11.76
C ARG A 79 5.47 -13.49 -11.30
N TYR A 80 6.30 -12.78 -12.06
CA TYR A 80 6.47 -11.33 -12.00
C TYR A 80 5.77 -10.67 -13.19
N TRP A 81 5.12 -9.53 -13.00
CA TRP A 81 4.48 -8.79 -14.09
C TRP A 81 4.37 -7.29 -13.82
N CYS A 82 4.26 -6.53 -14.91
CA CYS A 82 3.94 -5.10 -14.87
C CYS A 82 2.45 -4.90 -14.57
N TRP A 83 2.13 -4.13 -13.52
CA TRP A 83 0.74 -3.80 -13.16
C TRP A 83 0.23 -2.51 -13.82
N GLN A 84 1.12 -1.68 -14.38
CA GLN A 84 0.76 -0.35 -14.87
C GLN A 84 -0.20 -0.42 -16.06
N LYS A 85 -1.43 0.08 -15.88
CA LYS A 85 -2.40 0.26 -16.97
C LYS A 85 -1.87 1.35 -17.90
N GLY A 86 -1.75 1.05 -19.19
CA GLY A 86 -1.17 1.97 -20.19
C GLY A 86 0.34 1.81 -20.42
N CYS A 87 0.97 0.79 -19.84
CA CYS A 87 2.33 0.42 -20.24
C CYS A 87 2.31 -0.08 -21.70
N ALA A 88 3.10 0.54 -22.59
CA ALA A 88 3.18 0.15 -23.99
C ALA A 88 3.73 -1.28 -24.18
N HIS A 89 4.68 -1.67 -23.33
CA HIS A 89 5.32 -3.00 -23.38
C HIS A 89 5.31 -3.63 -21.97
N PRO A 90 4.17 -4.14 -21.51
CA PRO A 90 4.07 -4.76 -20.20
C PRO A 90 4.78 -6.11 -20.20
N ILE A 91 5.87 -6.22 -19.45
CA ILE A 91 6.60 -7.48 -19.30
C ILE A 91 5.93 -8.38 -18.26
N GLY A 92 6.00 -9.68 -18.50
CA GLY A 92 5.63 -10.72 -17.55
C GLY A 92 6.55 -11.92 -17.72
N ILE A 93 7.13 -12.40 -16.62
CA ILE A 93 8.15 -13.45 -16.60
C ILE A 93 7.86 -14.42 -15.45
N SER A 94 8.22 -15.70 -15.61
CA SER A 94 8.07 -16.68 -14.54
C SER A 94 9.03 -16.34 -13.38
N ARG A 95 8.68 -16.78 -12.15
CA ARG A 95 9.57 -16.56 -11.00
C ARG A 95 10.94 -17.20 -11.24
N ASP A 96 10.93 -18.48 -11.63
CA ASP A 96 12.15 -19.28 -11.75
C ASP A 96 13.09 -18.74 -12.83
N GLU A 97 12.56 -18.25 -13.96
CA GLU A 97 13.36 -17.66 -15.03
C GLU A 97 13.98 -16.31 -14.64
N LEU A 98 13.25 -15.48 -13.90
CA LEU A 98 13.76 -14.18 -13.46
C LEU A 98 14.80 -14.34 -12.35
N GLU A 99 14.57 -15.26 -11.41
CA GLU A 99 15.49 -15.52 -10.30
C GLU A 99 16.76 -16.24 -10.76
N ALA A 100 16.71 -17.06 -11.82
CA ALA A 100 17.91 -17.70 -12.38
C ALA A 100 18.92 -16.73 -13.02
N GLN A 101 18.55 -15.46 -13.23
CA GLN A 101 19.43 -14.43 -13.81
C GLN A 101 20.28 -13.69 -12.75
N PHE A 102 20.14 -14.02 -11.47
CA PHE A 102 20.83 -13.41 -10.33
C PHE A 102 21.49 -14.46 -9.44
#